data_AF-A0A093V083-F1
#
_entry.id   AF-A0A093V083-F1
#
_cell.length_a   1.000
_cell.length_b   1.000
_cell.length_c   1.000
_cell.angle_alpha   90.00
_cell.angle_beta   90.00
_cell.angle_gamma   90.00
#
_symmetry.space_group_name_H-M   'P 1'
#
loop_
_entity.id
_entity.type
_entity.pdbx_description
1 polymer ?
#
loop_
_entity_poly.entity_id
_entity_poly.type
_entity_poly.pdbx_seq_one_letter_code
_entity_poly.pdbx_strand_id
1 'polypeptide(L)'
;MTMNHLLLVQKENYDLRAAHEKDKQKRQRSKKQISIEQGITREEAQALVQGQVEASHAVTTTPAAPVDPELPASQPVFLPSLIIFSLSALAPASSYIDHYITKNRPDPPSDPPHGYKSVIDVIAERMKTLNYHIDDYHGGPATFLLTGPREIIQAIKDGIQKFRRQVSLDEHDANLLVAYIEKTLKPPVQWVIEALIEKEKPLVARGFRSQVLQSLQNMKNPVEQLRDIISRKIIQSAQKQYFTKEFNNITIKVIQQGIDAFDNFIHCVIIPTMPPGGAIATNNSPAVPTFTGAA
;
A
#
# COMPACT_ATOMS: atom_id res chain seq x y z
N MET A 1 -30.49 -3.31 2.91
CA MET A 1 -30.03 -2.34 1.90
C MET A 1 -31.18 -2.03 0.96
N THR A 2 -31.54 -0.76 0.81
CA THR A 2 -32.53 -0.32 -0.18
C THR A 2 -31.86 -0.17 -1.55
N MET A 3 -32.59 -0.42 -2.64
CA MET A 3 -32.08 -0.39 -4.02
C MET A 3 -31.33 0.93 -4.34
N ASN A 4 -31.81 2.05 -3.78
CA ASN A 4 -31.22 3.37 -3.98
C ASN A 4 -29.83 3.53 -3.36
N HIS A 5 -29.58 2.91 -2.19
CA HIS A 5 -28.25 2.91 -1.58
C HIS A 5 -27.26 2.12 -2.42
N LEU A 6 -27.69 0.99 -2.99
CA LEU A 6 -26.86 0.18 -3.87
C LEU A 6 -26.48 0.93 -5.16
N LEU A 7 -27.44 1.62 -5.77
CA LEU A 7 -27.19 2.43 -6.97
C LEU A 7 -26.23 3.59 -6.71
N LEU A 8 -26.35 4.25 -5.55
CA LEU A 8 -25.45 5.33 -5.17
C LEU A 8 -24.01 4.83 -4.98
N VAL A 9 -23.83 3.73 -4.26
CA VAL A 9 -22.51 3.14 -4.00
C VAL A 9 -21.86 2.61 -5.29
N GLN A 10 -22.66 2.06 -6.22
CA GLN A 10 -22.16 1.65 -7.53
C GLN A 10 -21.69 2.83 -8.37
N LYS A 11 -22.47 3.93 -8.37
CA LYS A 11 -22.09 5.17 -9.06
C LYS A 11 -20.82 5.76 -8.49
N GLU A 12 -20.70 5.87 -7.16
CA GLU A 12 -19.49 6.40 -6.53
C GLU A 12 -18.26 5.51 -6.83
N ASN A 13 -18.41 4.18 -6.84
CA ASN A 13 -17.32 3.27 -7.24
C ASN A 13 -16.92 3.42 -8.72
N TYR A 14 -17.88 3.70 -9.61
CA TYR A 14 -17.60 3.96 -11.02
C TYR A 14 -16.84 5.28 -11.17
N ASP A 15 -17.31 6.34 -10.52
CA ASP A 15 -16.68 7.67 -10.56
C ASP A 15 -15.27 7.62 -9.95
N LEU A 16 -15.05 6.86 -8.87
CA LEU A 16 -13.74 6.62 -8.28
C LEU A 16 -12.80 5.88 -9.23
N ARG A 17 -13.29 4.87 -9.97
CA ARG A 17 -12.49 4.19 -11.01
C ARG A 17 -12.13 5.12 -12.15
N ALA A 18 -13.07 5.94 -12.60
CA ALA A 18 -12.83 6.94 -13.64
C ALA A 18 -11.82 8.01 -13.19
N ALA A 19 -11.90 8.46 -11.94
CA ALA A 19 -10.94 9.40 -11.35
C ALA A 19 -9.54 8.77 -11.24
N HIS A 20 -9.46 7.52 -10.77
CA HIS A 20 -8.19 6.79 -10.70
C HIS A 20 -7.54 6.62 -12.08
N GLU A 21 -8.33 6.29 -13.10
CA GLU A 21 -7.82 6.18 -14.48
C GLU A 21 -7.34 7.53 -15.03
N LYS A 22 -8.05 8.63 -14.74
CA LYS A 22 -7.59 9.98 -15.08
C LYS A 22 -6.27 10.34 -14.39
N ASP A 23 -6.13 10.00 -13.11
CA ASP A 23 -4.89 10.21 -12.37
C ASP A 23 -3.76 9.32 -12.91
N LYS A 24 -4.04 8.07 -13.29
CA LYS A 24 -3.10 7.17 -13.98
C LYS A 24 -2.61 7.80 -15.29
N GLN A 25 -3.53 8.33 -16.10
CA GLN A 25 -3.20 9.04 -17.34
C GLN A 25 -2.39 10.32 -17.09
N LYS A 26 -2.76 11.13 -16.09
CA LYS A 26 -2.04 12.36 -15.73
C LYS A 26 -0.61 12.05 -15.28
N ARG A 27 -0.43 11.04 -14.43
CA ARG A 27 0.89 10.57 -13.99
C ARG A 27 1.72 10.05 -15.16
N GLN A 28 1.13 9.27 -16.06
CA GLN A 28 1.83 8.82 -17.27
C GLN A 28 2.26 9.97 -18.18
N ARG A 29 1.40 10.98 -18.39
CA ARG A 29 1.75 12.18 -19.17
C ARG A 29 2.88 12.97 -18.52
N SER A 30 2.82 13.18 -17.20
CA SER A 30 3.89 13.85 -16.44
C SER A 30 5.21 13.08 -16.51
N LYS A 31 5.18 11.74 -16.38
CA LYS A 31 6.38 10.89 -16.50
C LYS A 31 7.01 10.98 -17.90
N LYS A 32 6.18 11.04 -18.97
CA LYS A 32 6.67 11.29 -20.33
C LYS A 32 7.29 12.68 -20.46
N GLN A 33 6.69 13.70 -19.85
CA GLN A 33 7.20 15.07 -19.93
C GLN A 33 8.55 15.24 -19.21
N ILE A 34 8.71 14.65 -18.03
CA ILE A 34 9.99 14.61 -17.30
C ILE A 34 11.04 13.77 -18.03
N SER A 35 10.63 12.76 -18.81
CA SER A 35 11.56 11.94 -19.61
C SER A 35 12.01 12.62 -20.90
N ILE A 36 11.28 13.61 -21.40
CA ILE A 36 11.61 14.37 -22.63
C ILE A 36 12.48 15.58 -22.29
N GLU A 37 12.27 16.19 -21.12
CA GLU A 37 13.14 17.24 -20.61
C GLU A 37 14.30 16.60 -19.85
N GLN A 38 15.41 16.36 -20.54
CA GLN A 38 16.69 16.02 -19.90
C GLN A 38 16.93 17.00 -18.75
N GLY A 39 16.87 16.50 -17.51
CA GLY A 39 17.11 17.31 -16.32
C GLY A 39 18.49 17.96 -16.35
N ILE A 40 18.60 19.09 -15.65
CA ILE A 40 19.82 19.88 -15.42
C ILE A 40 21.04 18.97 -15.35
N THR A 41 21.97 19.19 -16.28
CA THR A 41 23.21 18.42 -16.37
C THR A 41 24.10 18.73 -15.17
N ARG A 42 25.03 17.82 -14.84
CA ARG A 42 25.89 17.93 -13.65
C ARG A 42 26.68 19.25 -13.63
N GLU A 43 26.98 19.76 -14.82
CA GLU A 43 27.67 21.02 -15.09
C GLU A 43 26.81 22.24 -14.73
N GLU A 44 25.52 22.24 -15.06
CA GLU A 44 24.59 23.32 -14.67
C GLU A 44 24.32 23.33 -13.15
N ALA A 45 24.27 22.16 -12.52
CA ALA A 45 24.14 22.07 -11.07
C ALA A 45 25.37 22.63 -10.33
N GLN A 46 26.57 22.48 -10.90
CA GLN A 46 27.80 23.08 -10.35
C GLN A 46 27.84 24.60 -10.54
N ALA A 47 27.35 25.13 -11.67
CA ALA A 47 27.28 26.56 -11.91
C ALA A 47 26.37 27.30 -10.91
N LEU A 48 25.24 26.70 -10.52
CA LEU A 48 24.35 27.28 -9.51
C LEU A 48 24.98 27.35 -8.11
N VAL A 49 25.76 26.33 -7.73
CA VAL A 49 26.46 26.30 -6.43
C VAL A 49 27.57 27.35 -6.39
N GLN A 50 28.28 27.56 -7.50
CA GLN A 50 29.36 28.55 -7.59
C GLN A 50 28.81 30.00 -7.48
N GLY A 51 27.69 30.30 -8.15
CA GLY A 51 27.08 31.64 -8.11
C GLY A 51 26.54 32.05 -6.74
N GLN A 52 26.22 31.09 -5.88
CA GLN A 52 25.74 31.36 -4.51
C GLN A 52 26.88 31.70 -3.53
N VAL A 53 28.12 31.31 -3.84
CA VAL A 53 29.30 31.60 -3.01
C VAL A 53 29.82 33.02 -3.24
N GLU A 54 29.74 33.57 -4.47
CA GLU A 54 30.21 34.93 -4.75
C GLU A 54 29.31 36.04 -4.14
N ALA A 55 28.01 35.77 -3.93
CA ALA A 55 27.08 36.77 -3.38
C ALA A 55 27.26 37.03 -1.87
N SER A 56 28.02 36.19 -1.15
CA SER A 56 28.21 36.32 0.32
C SER A 56 29.53 36.99 0.74
N HIS A 57 30.39 37.41 -0.19
CA HIS A 57 31.72 37.96 0.12
C HIS A 57 31.87 39.48 -0.04
N ALA A 58 30.78 40.23 -0.16
CA ALA A 58 30.81 41.68 -0.29
C ALA A 58 30.39 42.44 1.00
N VAL A 59 30.92 42.09 2.18
CA VAL A 59 30.83 42.95 3.37
C VAL A 59 32.11 42.86 4.21
N THR A 60 32.84 43.98 4.21
CA THR A 60 33.84 44.47 5.19
C THR A 60 35.30 44.04 5.06
N THR A 61 36.09 45.02 4.60
CA THR A 61 37.55 45.08 4.57
C THR A 61 38.13 45.76 5.84
N THR A 62 39.02 45.03 6.54
CA THR A 62 40.30 45.46 7.19
C THR A 62 40.30 46.21 8.58
N PRO A 63 41.43 46.28 9.35
CA PRO A 63 41.78 45.34 10.44
C PRO A 63 42.34 46.00 11.75
N ALA A 64 42.46 45.23 12.85
CA ALA A 64 43.61 45.28 13.80
C ALA A 64 43.47 44.22 14.91
N ALA A 65 44.44 43.30 14.97
CA ALA A 65 44.72 42.38 16.09
C ALA A 65 45.68 43.08 17.11
N PRO A 66 46.29 42.44 18.15
CA PRO A 66 46.18 41.04 18.63
C PRO A 66 46.23 40.87 20.18
N VAL A 67 45.77 39.73 20.72
CA VAL A 67 46.49 38.96 21.78
C VAL A 67 46.05 37.48 21.70
N ASP A 68 47.02 36.58 21.62
CA ASP A 68 47.01 35.10 21.68
C ASP A 68 48.02 34.71 22.81
N PRO A 69 48.19 33.46 23.33
CA PRO A 69 47.61 32.18 22.93
C PRO A 69 47.19 31.20 24.07
N GLU A 70 46.25 30.28 23.78
CA GLU A 70 45.98 29.07 24.58
C GLU A 70 46.01 27.81 23.68
N LEU A 71 46.68 26.75 24.12
CA LEU A 71 46.79 25.42 23.49
C LEU A 71 46.93 24.36 24.62
N PRO A 72 46.64 23.03 24.43
CA PRO A 72 46.16 22.36 23.20
C PRO A 72 45.03 21.28 23.34
N ALA A 73 44.27 21.15 22.25
CA ALA A 73 43.79 19.96 21.51
C ALA A 73 43.35 18.64 22.22
N SER A 74 42.12 18.15 21.94
CA SER A 74 41.83 16.99 21.04
C SER A 74 40.43 16.33 21.21
N GLN A 75 39.54 16.54 20.22
CA GLN A 75 38.52 15.64 19.63
C GLN A 75 37.31 15.12 20.50
N PRO A 76 36.29 14.46 19.87
CA PRO A 76 35.12 15.09 19.25
C PRO A 76 33.79 14.70 19.93
N VAL A 77 32.86 15.64 19.99
CA VAL A 77 31.54 15.46 20.61
C VAL A 77 30.63 14.60 19.71
N PHE A 78 30.39 13.35 20.10
CA PHE A 78 29.28 12.53 19.61
C PHE A 78 28.01 12.90 20.38
N LEU A 79 27.13 13.69 19.77
CA LEU A 79 25.75 13.84 20.25
C LEU A 79 24.84 12.93 19.41
N PRO A 80 24.24 11.86 19.98
CA PRO A 80 23.10 11.21 19.36
C PRO A 80 21.92 12.18 19.40
N SER A 81 21.33 12.42 18.23
CA SER A 81 20.14 13.24 18.05
C SER A 81 19.02 12.77 18.98
N LEU A 82 18.69 13.68 19.89
CA LEU A 82 17.60 13.62 20.84
C LEU A 82 16.27 13.40 20.12
N ILE A 83 15.66 12.24 20.35
CA ILE A 83 14.27 11.96 19.98
C ILE A 83 13.39 12.89 20.80
N ILE A 84 12.81 13.91 20.17
CA ILE A 84 11.78 14.74 20.80
C ILE A 84 10.49 13.91 20.86
N PHE A 85 10.33 13.20 21.97
CA PHE A 85 9.03 12.77 22.50
C PHE A 85 8.37 14.00 23.13
N SER A 86 7.61 14.79 22.36
CA SER A 86 6.85 15.90 22.93
C SER A 86 5.56 15.38 23.58
N LEU A 87 5.70 15.17 24.90
CA LEU A 87 4.79 15.48 26.00
C LEU A 87 3.30 15.14 25.87
N SER A 88 2.91 14.18 26.70
CA SER A 88 1.58 14.05 27.26
C SER A 88 1.22 15.27 28.11
N ALA A 89 0.05 15.87 27.86
CA ALA A 89 -0.67 16.62 28.87
C ALA A 89 -1.82 15.73 29.36
N LEU A 90 -1.66 15.15 30.55
CA LEU A 90 -2.76 14.59 31.34
C LEU A 90 -3.18 15.68 32.32
N ALA A 91 -4.30 16.35 32.07
CA ALA A 91 -4.96 17.18 33.06
C ALA A 91 -6.01 16.32 33.80
N PRO A 92 -5.99 16.24 35.15
CA PRO A 92 -7.01 15.52 35.89
C PRO A 92 -8.25 16.40 36.12
N ALA A 93 -9.41 15.79 35.87
CA ALA A 93 -10.74 16.01 36.45
C ALA A 93 -11.27 17.45 36.65
N SER A 94 -12.40 17.75 35.99
CA SER A 94 -13.58 18.27 36.70
C SER A 94 -14.88 17.94 35.94
N SER A 95 -15.96 17.92 36.70
CA SER A 95 -17.18 17.10 36.58
C SER A 95 -17.93 17.09 35.24
N TYR A 96 -18.41 15.89 34.93
CA TYR A 96 -19.66 15.60 34.22
C TYR A 96 -20.77 16.55 34.71
N ILE A 97 -21.01 17.65 33.99
CA ILE A 97 -22.23 18.43 34.13
C ILE A 97 -23.13 18.07 32.97
N ASP A 98 -24.21 17.42 33.34
CA ASP A 98 -25.40 17.21 32.55
C ASP A 98 -26.02 18.58 32.19
N HIS A 99 -25.90 18.96 30.93
CA HIS A 99 -26.62 20.10 30.34
C HIS A 99 -27.39 19.62 29.10
N TYR A 100 -28.38 18.75 29.27
CA TYR A 100 -29.43 18.58 28.28
C TYR A 100 -30.52 19.67 28.37
N ILE A 101 -30.19 20.97 28.34
CA ILE A 101 -31.22 22.02 28.11
C ILE A 101 -30.71 23.14 27.18
N THR A 102 -31.14 23.03 25.92
CA THR A 102 -31.42 24.06 24.90
C THR A 102 -30.34 25.08 24.53
N LYS A 103 -29.68 24.86 23.39
CA LYS A 103 -29.48 25.84 22.30
C LYS A 103 -28.81 25.17 21.10
N ASN A 104 -29.50 25.19 19.95
CA ASN A 104 -29.01 24.82 18.62
C ASN A 104 -28.31 23.47 18.55
N ARG A 105 -29.07 22.40 18.29
CA ARG A 105 -28.52 21.08 17.94
C ARG A 105 -27.58 21.29 16.74
N PRO A 106 -26.25 21.13 16.88
CA PRO A 106 -25.38 21.01 15.73
C PRO A 106 -25.89 19.81 14.94
N ASP A 107 -25.94 19.91 13.61
CA ASP A 107 -26.28 18.77 12.77
C ASP A 107 -25.48 17.54 13.22
N PRO A 108 -26.09 16.34 13.25
CA PRO A 108 -25.38 15.13 13.64
C PRO A 108 -24.12 15.00 12.77
N PRO A 109 -22.97 14.58 13.34
CA PRO A 109 -21.73 14.43 12.60
C PRO A 109 -21.95 13.60 11.33
N SER A 110 -21.50 14.10 10.19
CA SER A 110 -21.56 13.37 8.92
C SER A 110 -20.39 12.40 8.73
N ASP A 111 -19.42 12.41 9.64
CA ASP A 111 -18.18 11.65 9.57
C ASP A 111 -18.08 10.69 10.77
N PRO A 112 -17.47 9.51 10.59
CA PRO A 112 -17.21 8.60 11.71
C PRO A 112 -16.22 9.23 12.71
N PRO A 113 -16.17 8.74 13.96
CA PRO A 113 -15.30 9.33 14.97
C PRO A 113 -13.85 9.38 14.51
N HIS A 114 -13.19 10.52 14.72
CA HIS A 114 -11.90 10.86 14.11
C HIS A 114 -10.81 9.78 14.29
N GLY A 115 -10.78 9.10 15.43
CA GLY A 115 -9.85 8.02 15.70
C GLY A 115 -10.00 6.82 14.76
N TYR A 116 -11.24 6.50 14.34
CA TYR A 116 -11.52 5.48 13.33
C TYR A 116 -11.12 5.95 11.94
N LYS A 117 -11.54 7.17 11.58
CA LYS A 117 -11.21 7.80 10.30
C LYS A 117 -9.70 7.78 10.01
N SER A 118 -8.91 8.30 10.97
CA SER A 118 -7.45 8.41 10.84
C SER A 118 -6.76 7.07 10.59
N VAL A 119 -7.20 5.99 11.23
CA VAL A 119 -6.59 4.67 11.04
C VAL A 119 -6.93 4.11 9.65
N ILE A 120 -8.19 4.23 9.22
CA ILE A 120 -8.61 3.77 7.90
C ILE A 120 -7.87 4.53 6.79
N ASP A 121 -7.67 5.84 6.96
CA ASP A 121 -6.91 6.69 6.03
C ASP A 121 -5.47 6.21 5.88
N VAL A 122 -4.77 5.98 7.00
CA VAL A 122 -3.37 5.51 6.95
C VAL A 122 -3.27 4.17 6.23
N ILE A 123 -4.17 3.22 6.50
CA ILE A 123 -4.15 1.91 5.83
C ILE A 123 -4.43 2.07 4.33
N ALA A 124 -5.41 2.88 3.96
CA ALA A 124 -5.76 3.15 2.57
C ALA A 124 -4.59 3.79 1.81
N GLU A 125 -3.88 4.75 2.40
CA GLU A 125 -2.70 5.36 1.79
C GLU A 125 -1.57 4.34 1.58
N ARG A 126 -1.30 3.45 2.55
CA ARG A 126 -0.29 2.40 2.36
C ARG A 126 -0.66 1.42 1.24
N MET A 127 -1.94 1.08 1.10
CA MET A 127 -2.44 0.29 -0.03
C MET A 127 -2.25 1.02 -1.36
N LYS A 128 -2.54 2.31 -1.44
CA LYS A 128 -2.31 3.13 -2.65
C LYS A 128 -0.82 3.18 -3.02
N THR A 129 0.07 3.34 -2.05
CA THR A 129 1.52 3.32 -2.27
C THR A 129 1.98 1.97 -2.81
N LEU A 130 1.52 0.85 -2.23
CA LEU A 130 1.81 -0.48 -2.75
C LEU A 130 1.29 -0.65 -4.19
N ASN A 131 0.05 -0.25 -4.45
CA ASN A 131 -0.52 -0.32 -5.80
C ASN A 131 0.34 0.44 -6.81
N TYR A 132 0.75 1.67 -6.47
CA TYR A 132 1.60 2.48 -7.33
C TYR A 132 2.90 1.76 -7.70
N HIS A 133 3.56 1.11 -6.73
CA HIS A 133 4.79 0.37 -7.01
C HIS A 133 4.57 -0.89 -7.87
N ILE A 134 3.43 -1.58 -7.72
CA ILE A 134 3.08 -2.74 -8.56
C ILE A 134 2.79 -2.28 -10.00
N ASP A 135 2.00 -1.21 -10.16
CA ASP A 135 1.64 -0.66 -11.45
C ASP A 135 2.88 -0.18 -12.24
N ASP A 136 3.78 0.54 -11.56
CA ASP A 136 5.03 1.09 -12.12
C ASP A 136 6.11 0.01 -12.32
N TYR A 137 5.86 -1.23 -11.92
CA TYR A 137 6.86 -2.29 -12.06
C TYR A 137 7.02 -2.76 -13.52
N HIS A 138 8.25 -2.62 -14.01
CA HIS A 138 8.65 -3.02 -15.36
C HIS A 138 9.78 -4.08 -15.38
N GLY A 139 10.39 -4.40 -14.24
CA GLY A 139 11.47 -5.38 -14.13
C GLY A 139 12.48 -5.05 -13.02
N GLY A 140 13.44 -5.95 -12.79
CA GLY A 140 14.44 -5.81 -11.72
C GLY A 140 13.95 -6.27 -10.35
N PRO A 141 14.65 -5.90 -9.26
CA PRO A 141 14.28 -6.25 -7.90
C PRO A 141 12.89 -5.72 -7.53
N ALA A 142 12.05 -6.56 -6.92
CA ALA A 142 10.68 -6.22 -6.55
C ALA A 142 10.51 -6.13 -5.02
N THR A 143 11.37 -5.36 -4.34
CA THR A 143 11.38 -5.25 -2.86
C THR A 143 10.06 -4.75 -2.29
N PHE A 144 9.31 -3.94 -3.04
CA PHE A 144 7.97 -3.44 -2.68
C PHE A 144 6.96 -4.57 -2.42
N LEU A 145 7.13 -5.74 -3.02
CA LEU A 145 6.28 -6.93 -2.78
C LEU A 145 6.39 -7.45 -1.34
N LEU A 146 7.46 -7.10 -0.63
CA LEU A 146 7.66 -7.44 0.78
C LEU A 146 7.52 -6.21 1.69
N THR A 147 8.05 -5.05 1.29
CA THR A 147 8.03 -3.86 2.14
C THR A 147 6.63 -3.25 2.22
N GLY A 148 5.89 -3.15 1.12
CA GLY A 148 4.53 -2.59 1.12
C GLY A 148 3.55 -3.36 2.02
N PRO A 149 3.40 -4.70 1.87
CA PRO A 149 2.59 -5.51 2.77
C PRO A 149 3.01 -5.40 4.24
N ARG A 150 4.32 -5.28 4.52
CA ARG A 150 4.81 -5.08 5.89
C ARG A 150 4.38 -3.74 6.47
N GLU A 151 4.44 -2.66 5.70
CA GLU A 151 3.96 -1.34 6.13
C GLU A 151 2.46 -1.32 6.37
N ILE A 152 1.68 -2.00 5.52
CA ILE A 152 0.24 -2.19 5.69
C ILE A 152 -0.04 -2.94 6.99
N ILE A 153 0.62 -4.09 7.21
CA ILE A 153 0.48 -4.89 8.43
C ILE A 153 0.83 -4.05 9.66
N GLN A 154 1.86 -3.22 9.59
CA GLN A 154 2.25 -2.34 10.70
C GLN A 154 1.19 -1.27 10.96
N ALA A 155 0.68 -0.61 9.93
CA ALA A 155 -0.41 0.36 10.06
C ALA A 155 -1.67 -0.27 10.69
N ILE A 156 -1.98 -1.51 10.33
CA ILE A 156 -3.07 -2.28 10.94
C ILE A 156 -2.80 -2.52 12.42
N LYS A 157 -1.59 -3.00 12.79
CA LYS A 157 -1.21 -3.25 14.18
C LYS A 157 -1.30 -1.98 15.03
N ASP A 158 -0.80 -0.86 14.53
CA ASP A 158 -0.89 0.44 15.20
C ASP A 158 -2.35 0.90 15.32
N GLY A 159 -3.13 0.69 14.27
CA GLY A 159 -4.58 0.93 14.25
C GLY A 159 -5.34 0.16 15.31
N ILE A 160 -5.06 -1.14 15.47
CA ILE A 160 -5.65 -1.98 16.51
C ILE A 160 -5.37 -1.41 17.90
N GLN A 161 -4.14 -0.93 18.16
CA GLN A 161 -3.80 -0.28 19.43
C GLN A 161 -4.58 1.02 19.65
N LYS A 162 -4.75 1.82 18.59
CA LYS A 162 -5.55 3.06 18.65
C LYS A 162 -7.02 2.74 18.95
N PHE A 163 -7.62 1.75 18.29
CA PHE A 163 -9.02 1.37 18.50
C PHE A 163 -9.32 0.88 19.91
N ARG A 164 -8.38 0.20 20.59
CA ARG A 164 -8.56 -0.19 21.99
C ARG A 164 -8.93 0.99 22.88
N ARG A 165 -8.36 2.17 22.61
CA ARG A 165 -8.56 3.42 23.36
C ARG A 165 -9.76 4.24 22.89
N GLN A 166 -10.37 3.89 21.75
CA GLN A 166 -11.54 4.60 21.22
C GLN A 166 -12.82 4.20 21.95
N VAL A 167 -13.78 5.12 21.94
CA VAL A 167 -15.15 4.88 22.43
C VAL A 167 -15.85 3.81 21.58
N SER A 168 -16.83 3.14 22.18
CA SER A 168 -17.72 2.22 21.46
C SER A 168 -18.62 3.01 20.51
N LEU A 169 -18.96 2.39 19.39
CA LEU A 169 -19.77 2.96 18.32
C LEU A 169 -21.23 2.60 18.53
N ASP A 170 -22.10 3.60 18.55
CA ASP A 170 -23.54 3.39 18.42
C ASP A 170 -23.91 3.01 16.97
N GLU A 171 -25.20 2.89 16.68
CA GLU A 171 -25.67 2.54 15.34
C GLU A 171 -25.27 3.56 14.28
N HIS A 172 -25.37 4.84 14.63
CA HIS A 172 -25.18 5.93 13.69
C HIS A 172 -23.70 6.01 13.31
N ASP A 173 -22.81 6.05 14.30
CA ASP A 173 -21.37 6.08 14.09
C ASP A 173 -20.86 4.82 13.37
N ALA A 174 -21.43 3.65 13.69
CA ALA A 174 -21.08 2.41 13.01
C ALA A 174 -21.50 2.41 11.53
N ASN A 175 -22.67 2.97 11.20
CA ASN A 175 -23.11 3.13 9.81
C ASN A 175 -22.21 4.11 9.04
N LEU A 176 -21.85 5.24 9.65
CA LEU A 176 -20.89 6.18 9.07
C LEU A 176 -19.54 5.52 8.81
N LEU A 177 -19.07 4.69 9.75
CA LEU A 177 -17.81 3.97 9.58
C LEU A 177 -17.85 2.94 8.44
N VAL A 178 -18.95 2.19 8.29
CA VAL A 178 -19.10 1.25 7.17
C VAL A 178 -19.06 2.00 5.83
N ALA A 179 -19.85 3.07 5.69
CA ALA A 179 -19.84 3.89 4.49
C ALA A 179 -18.45 4.48 4.20
N TYR A 180 -17.74 4.91 5.24
CA TYR A 180 -16.38 5.42 5.12
C TYR A 180 -15.38 4.35 4.65
N ILE A 181 -15.47 3.13 5.18
CA ILE A 181 -14.61 2.00 4.77
C ILE A 181 -14.90 1.60 3.33
N GLU A 182 -16.18 1.53 2.94
CA GLU A 182 -16.62 1.26 1.57
C GLU A 182 -16.07 2.30 0.58
N LYS A 183 -16.04 3.55 0.97
CA LYS A 183 -15.54 4.64 0.13
C LYS A 183 -14.00 4.69 0.08
N THR A 184 -13.35 4.52 1.22
CA THR A 184 -11.93 4.88 1.39
C THR A 184 -11.00 3.67 1.27
N LEU A 185 -11.38 2.53 1.83
CA LEU A 185 -10.51 1.35 1.90
C LEU A 185 -10.76 0.35 0.76
N LYS A 186 -12.01 0.21 0.31
CA LYS A 186 -12.36 -0.74 -0.74
C LYS A 186 -11.61 -0.50 -2.06
N PRO A 187 -11.53 0.72 -2.62
CA PRO A 187 -10.86 0.89 -3.90
C PRO A 187 -9.36 0.53 -3.83
N PRO A 188 -8.56 1.02 -2.85
CA PRO A 188 -7.15 0.65 -2.75
C PRO A 188 -6.90 -0.85 -2.59
N VAL A 189 -7.74 -1.56 -1.83
CA VAL A 189 -7.59 -3.03 -1.67
C VAL A 189 -7.83 -3.74 -3.01
N GLN A 190 -8.86 -3.33 -3.75
CA GLN A 190 -9.15 -3.88 -5.08
C GLN A 190 -8.01 -3.59 -6.06
N TRP A 191 -7.53 -2.35 -6.12
CA TRP A 191 -6.44 -1.95 -7.02
C TRP A 191 -5.19 -2.81 -6.81
N VAL A 192 -4.73 -2.98 -5.56
CA VAL A 192 -3.54 -3.80 -5.27
C VAL A 192 -3.70 -5.22 -5.79
N ILE A 193 -4.83 -5.87 -5.53
CA ILE A 193 -5.04 -7.26 -5.95
C ILE A 193 -5.20 -7.37 -7.47
N GLU A 194 -5.95 -6.47 -8.10
CA GLU A 194 -6.10 -6.41 -9.56
C GLU A 194 -4.74 -6.21 -10.24
N ALA A 195 -3.91 -5.28 -9.73
CA ALA A 195 -2.58 -5.02 -10.26
C ALA A 195 -1.63 -6.22 -10.10
N LEU A 196 -1.69 -6.92 -8.96
CA LEU A 196 -0.92 -8.16 -8.77
C LEU A 196 -1.33 -9.24 -9.77
N ILE A 197 -2.64 -9.44 -9.97
CA ILE A 197 -3.17 -10.43 -10.92
C ILE A 197 -2.77 -10.06 -12.36
N GLU A 198 -2.90 -8.78 -12.75
CA GLU A 198 -2.50 -8.32 -14.08
C GLU A 198 -0.99 -8.56 -14.34
N LYS A 199 -0.17 -8.39 -13.30
CA LYS A 199 1.29 -8.60 -13.34
C LYS A 199 1.71 -10.03 -12.97
N GLU A 200 0.79 -10.98 -12.84
CA GLU A 200 1.09 -12.33 -12.37
C GLU A 200 2.18 -12.99 -13.23
N LYS A 201 1.96 -13.10 -14.54
CA LYS A 201 2.91 -13.72 -15.49
C LYS A 201 4.34 -13.15 -15.39
N PRO A 202 4.57 -11.82 -15.50
CA PRO A 202 5.91 -11.26 -15.43
C PRO A 202 6.56 -11.35 -14.04
N LEU A 203 5.77 -11.41 -12.95
CA LEU A 203 6.27 -11.61 -11.59
C LEU A 203 6.68 -13.06 -11.36
N VAL A 204 5.86 -14.02 -11.82
CA VAL A 204 6.14 -15.45 -11.74
C VAL A 204 7.38 -15.82 -12.54
N ALA A 205 7.50 -15.33 -13.77
CA ALA A 205 8.67 -15.60 -14.63
C ALA A 205 10.00 -15.13 -14.02
N ARG A 206 9.94 -14.18 -13.07
CA ARG A 206 11.10 -13.65 -12.33
C ARG A 206 11.31 -14.30 -10.97
N GLY A 207 10.53 -15.32 -10.62
CA GLY A 207 10.66 -16.06 -9.37
C GLY A 207 9.98 -15.42 -8.16
N PHE A 208 9.13 -14.40 -8.33
CA PHE A 208 8.48 -13.70 -7.23
C PHE A 208 7.19 -14.36 -6.71
N ARG A 209 6.78 -15.51 -7.27
CA ARG A 209 5.54 -16.21 -6.88
C ARG A 209 5.41 -16.41 -5.37
N SER A 210 6.42 -17.05 -4.76
CA SER A 210 6.41 -17.37 -3.33
C SER A 210 6.35 -16.13 -2.46
N GLN A 211 7.05 -15.06 -2.85
CA GLN A 211 7.03 -13.79 -2.13
C GLN A 211 5.64 -13.13 -2.18
N VAL A 212 4.99 -13.11 -3.35
CA VAL A 212 3.62 -12.57 -3.47
C VAL A 212 2.65 -13.38 -2.63
N LEU A 213 2.67 -14.71 -2.76
CA LEU A 213 1.78 -15.60 -2.02
C LEU A 213 1.95 -15.45 -0.51
N GLN A 214 3.21 -15.44 -0.04
CA GLN A 214 3.52 -15.25 1.37
C GLN A 214 3.06 -13.88 1.87
N SER A 215 3.27 -12.82 1.11
CA SER A 215 2.81 -11.47 1.45
C SER A 215 1.29 -11.39 1.59
N LEU A 216 0.53 -11.98 0.65
CA LEU A 216 -0.93 -12.01 0.71
C LEU A 216 -1.44 -12.83 1.89
N GLN A 217 -0.85 -14.02 2.13
CA GLN A 217 -1.18 -14.87 3.28
C GLN A 217 -0.90 -14.17 4.62
N ASN A 218 0.24 -13.47 4.72
CA ASN A 218 0.63 -12.73 5.93
C ASN A 218 -0.31 -11.56 6.25
N MET A 219 -1.01 -11.01 5.26
CA MET A 219 -1.99 -9.93 5.49
C MET A 219 -3.33 -10.44 6.04
N LYS A 220 -3.69 -11.72 5.83
CA LYS A 220 -5.01 -12.26 6.19
C LYS A 220 -5.32 -12.08 7.68
N ASN A 221 -4.45 -12.59 8.55
CA ASN A 221 -4.68 -12.56 10.00
C ASN A 221 -4.72 -11.12 10.57
N PRO A 222 -3.77 -10.20 10.27
CA PRO A 222 -3.89 -8.81 10.70
C PRO A 222 -5.19 -8.12 10.25
N VAL A 223 -5.65 -8.38 9.02
CA VAL A 223 -6.91 -7.80 8.51
C VAL A 223 -8.13 -8.38 9.23
N GLU A 224 -8.12 -9.68 9.55
CA GLU A 224 -9.15 -10.30 10.41
C GLU A 224 -9.15 -9.70 11.83
N GLN A 225 -7.96 -9.48 12.41
CA GLN A 225 -7.85 -8.82 13.72
C GLN A 225 -8.38 -7.39 13.69
N LEU A 226 -8.16 -6.66 12.59
CA LEU A 226 -8.70 -5.31 12.38
C LEU A 226 -10.22 -5.31 12.38
N ARG A 227 -10.83 -6.22 11.61
CA ARG A 227 -12.28 -6.45 11.61
C ARG A 227 -12.78 -6.71 13.02
N ASP A 228 -12.13 -7.64 13.72
CA ASP A 228 -12.60 -8.11 15.02
C ASP A 228 -12.52 -7.02 16.09
N ILE A 229 -11.49 -6.18 16.07
CA ILE A 229 -11.41 -5.06 17.03
C ILE A 229 -12.47 -3.99 16.75
N ILE A 230 -12.76 -3.67 15.49
CA ILE A 230 -13.81 -2.70 15.14
C ILE A 230 -15.19 -3.29 15.48
N SER A 231 -15.44 -4.55 15.13
CA SER A 231 -16.69 -5.25 15.43
C SER A 231 -16.96 -5.29 16.94
N ARG A 232 -15.95 -5.49 17.78
CA ARG A 232 -16.07 -5.40 19.24
C ARG A 232 -16.44 -4.00 19.75
N LYS A 233 -16.10 -2.95 19.01
CA LYS A 233 -16.41 -1.56 19.38
C LYS A 233 -17.82 -1.15 19.00
N ILE A 234 -18.44 -1.80 18.02
CA ILE A 234 -19.86 -1.58 17.72
C ILE A 234 -20.69 -2.11 18.89
N ILE A 235 -21.74 -1.41 19.32
CA ILE A 235 -22.58 -1.85 20.45
C ILE A 235 -23.60 -2.88 19.99
N GLN A 236 -24.36 -2.55 18.94
CA GLN A 236 -25.53 -3.32 18.51
C GLN A 236 -25.16 -4.59 17.74
N SER A 237 -25.78 -5.72 18.09
CA SER A 237 -25.49 -7.03 17.50
C SER A 237 -25.81 -7.12 16.01
N ALA A 238 -26.95 -6.58 15.57
CA ALA A 238 -27.33 -6.56 14.16
C ALA A 238 -26.28 -5.80 13.32
N GLN A 239 -25.84 -4.64 13.83
CA GLN A 239 -24.84 -3.82 13.16
C GLN A 239 -23.44 -4.46 13.15
N LYS A 240 -23.07 -5.20 14.20
CA LYS A 240 -21.85 -6.03 14.19
C LYS A 240 -21.84 -7.04 13.05
N GLN A 241 -22.95 -7.74 12.85
CA GLN A 241 -23.09 -8.74 11.79
C GLN A 241 -22.98 -8.10 10.42
N TYR A 242 -23.69 -6.98 10.22
CA TYR A 242 -23.61 -6.20 8.98
C TYR A 242 -22.19 -5.72 8.69
N PHE A 243 -21.55 -5.04 9.65
CA PHE A 243 -20.15 -4.59 9.53
C PHE A 243 -19.21 -5.74 9.19
N THR A 244 -19.30 -6.86 9.92
CA THR A 244 -18.41 -8.02 9.75
C THR A 244 -18.54 -8.59 8.33
N LYS A 245 -19.77 -8.69 7.82
CA LYS A 245 -20.06 -9.14 6.46
C LYS A 245 -19.47 -8.19 5.41
N GLU A 246 -19.76 -6.90 5.51
CA GLU A 246 -19.28 -5.92 4.53
C GLU A 246 -17.75 -5.81 4.55
N PHE A 247 -17.14 -5.77 5.73
CA PHE A 247 -15.68 -5.75 5.86
C PHE A 247 -15.02 -6.99 5.22
N ASN A 248 -15.59 -8.19 5.43
CA ASN A 248 -15.09 -9.42 4.80
C ASN A 248 -15.20 -9.38 3.28
N ASN A 249 -16.30 -8.85 2.74
CA ASN A 249 -16.48 -8.71 1.29
C ASN A 249 -15.47 -7.74 0.68
N ILE A 250 -15.20 -6.63 1.36
CA ILE A 250 -14.27 -5.58 0.91
C ILE A 250 -12.82 -6.05 0.95
N THR A 251 -12.43 -6.78 2.00
CA THR A 251 -11.02 -7.07 2.28
C THR A 251 -10.68 -8.55 2.13
N ILE A 252 -11.16 -9.40 3.03
CA ILE A 252 -10.77 -10.81 3.13
C ILE A 252 -11.02 -11.56 1.83
N LYS A 253 -12.20 -11.38 1.23
CA LYS A 253 -12.54 -12.03 -0.05
C LYS A 253 -11.61 -11.58 -1.17
N VAL A 254 -11.30 -10.29 -1.24
CA VAL A 254 -10.44 -9.73 -2.30
C VAL A 254 -9.00 -10.20 -2.13
N ILE A 255 -8.48 -10.23 -0.90
CA ILE A 255 -7.14 -10.81 -0.62
C ILE A 255 -7.11 -12.29 -1.01
N GLN A 256 -8.16 -13.06 -0.70
CA GLN A 256 -8.25 -14.47 -1.08
C GLN A 256 -8.23 -14.67 -2.59
N GLN A 257 -8.89 -13.81 -3.38
CA GLN A 257 -8.81 -13.86 -4.85
C GLN A 257 -7.36 -13.72 -5.35
N GLY A 258 -6.57 -12.84 -4.74
CA GLY A 258 -5.15 -12.71 -5.06
C GLY A 258 -4.37 -13.97 -4.69
N ILE A 259 -4.64 -14.58 -3.53
CA ILE A 259 -4.02 -15.83 -3.11
C ILE A 259 -4.32 -16.93 -4.13
N ASP A 260 -5.59 -17.13 -4.46
CA ASP A 260 -6.04 -18.17 -5.39
C ASP A 260 -5.40 -17.99 -6.78
N ALA A 261 -5.25 -16.75 -7.25
CA ALA A 261 -4.59 -16.46 -8.53
C ALA A 261 -3.11 -16.89 -8.53
N PHE A 262 -2.39 -16.65 -7.44
CA PHE A 262 -0.96 -17.01 -7.34
C PHE A 262 -0.72 -18.46 -6.88
N ASP A 263 -1.73 -19.15 -6.37
CA ASP A 263 -1.65 -20.55 -5.91
C ASP A 263 -1.99 -21.57 -7.01
N ASN A 264 -2.84 -21.21 -7.99
CA ASN A 264 -3.38 -22.10 -9.03
C ASN A 264 -2.39 -22.70 -10.07
N PHE A 265 -1.09 -22.82 -9.76
CA PHE A 265 -0.07 -23.34 -10.70
C PHE A 265 0.21 -24.85 -10.57
N ILE A 266 -0.69 -25.65 -9.98
CA ILE A 266 -0.51 -27.12 -9.92
C ILE A 266 -0.89 -27.83 -11.25
N HIS A 267 -1.42 -27.16 -12.28
CA HIS A 267 -1.91 -27.86 -13.48
C HIS A 267 -1.21 -27.63 -14.83
N CYS A 268 -0.06 -26.94 -14.89
CA CYS A 268 0.70 -26.83 -16.15
C CYS A 268 2.20 -27.10 -16.00
N VAL A 269 2.56 -28.14 -15.25
CA VAL A 269 3.83 -28.84 -15.47
C VAL A 269 3.50 -30.20 -16.07
N ILE A 270 3.16 -30.24 -17.35
CA ILE A 270 3.39 -31.46 -18.14
C ILE A 270 4.89 -31.51 -18.33
N ILE A 271 5.58 -32.20 -17.42
CA ILE A 271 6.90 -32.73 -17.71
C ILE A 271 6.70 -33.64 -18.92
N PRO A 272 7.34 -33.43 -20.08
CA PRO A 272 7.34 -34.45 -21.11
C PRO A 272 8.06 -35.66 -20.53
N THR A 273 7.29 -36.66 -20.11
CA THR A 273 7.81 -37.96 -19.74
C THR A 273 8.54 -38.52 -20.96
N MET A 274 9.87 -38.54 -20.88
CA MET A 274 10.69 -39.38 -21.75
C MET A 274 10.12 -40.81 -21.70
N PRO A 275 9.91 -41.47 -22.85
CA PRO A 275 9.45 -42.85 -22.84
C PRO A 275 10.52 -43.73 -22.17
N PRO A 276 10.15 -44.64 -21.27
CA PRO A 276 11.09 -45.54 -20.63
C PRO A 276 11.73 -46.45 -21.69
N GLY A 277 13.06 -46.45 -21.70
CA GLY A 277 13.84 -47.35 -22.54
C GLY A 277 13.57 -48.81 -22.20
N GLY A 278 13.45 -49.62 -23.26
CA GLY A 278 13.59 -51.07 -23.19
C GLY A 278 12.29 -51.86 -23.34
N ALA A 279 11.85 -52.05 -24.58
CA ALA A 279 11.18 -53.30 -24.97
C ALA A 279 11.47 -53.57 -26.46
N ILE A 280 12.24 -54.63 -26.67
CA ILE A 280 12.62 -55.20 -27.96
C ILE A 280 11.39 -55.92 -28.51
N ALA A 281 10.97 -55.61 -29.73
CA ALA A 281 10.07 -56.45 -30.51
C ALA A 281 10.54 -56.48 -31.96
N THR A 282 10.68 -57.71 -32.44
CA THR A 282 11.38 -58.17 -33.62
C THR A 282 10.60 -57.97 -34.93
N ASN A 283 11.37 -57.77 -36.01
CA ASN A 283 11.11 -58.21 -37.39
C ASN A 283 9.90 -57.63 -38.14
N ASN A 284 10.18 -56.76 -39.12
CA ASN A 284 10.19 -57.14 -40.54
C ASN A 284 10.44 -55.91 -41.42
N SER A 285 11.59 -55.90 -42.11
CA SER A 285 11.84 -55.03 -43.25
C SER A 285 11.01 -55.51 -44.44
N PRO A 286 10.55 -54.59 -45.30
CA PRO A 286 10.99 -54.70 -46.68
C PRO A 286 11.52 -53.38 -47.23
N ALA A 287 12.72 -53.50 -47.80
CA ALA A 287 13.17 -52.97 -49.09
C ALA A 287 13.07 -51.46 -49.36
N VAL A 288 14.26 -50.85 -49.40
CA VAL A 288 14.60 -49.63 -50.13
C VAL A 288 14.53 -49.92 -51.65
N PRO A 289 13.88 -49.08 -52.47
CA PRO A 289 14.15 -49.07 -53.91
C PRO A 289 15.35 -48.16 -54.22
N THR A 290 16.46 -48.80 -54.55
CA THR A 290 17.59 -48.22 -55.28
C THR A 290 17.11 -47.83 -56.69
N PHE A 291 17.21 -46.55 -57.05
CA PHE A 291 17.12 -46.12 -58.44
C PHE A 291 18.54 -45.91 -58.96
N THR A 292 19.03 -46.88 -59.73
CA THR A 292 20.18 -46.71 -60.62
C THR A 292 19.70 -47.12 -62.00
N GLY A 293 19.65 -46.16 -62.91
CA GLY A 293 19.38 -46.38 -64.32
C GLY A 293 20.22 -45.41 -65.11
N ALA A 294 21.32 -45.91 -65.65
CA ALA A 294 22.11 -45.27 -66.69
C ALA A 294 21.86 -46.01 -68.00
N ALA A 295 21.48 -45.26 -69.03
CA ALA A 295 21.77 -45.49 -70.44
C ALA A 295 21.57 -44.14 -71.15
#